data_AF-A0A0C2YEJ9-F1
#
_entry.id   AF-A0A0C2YEJ9-F1
#
_cell.length_a   1.000
_cell.length_b   1.000
_cell.length_c   1.000
_cell.angle_alpha   90.00
_cell.angle_beta   90.00
_cell.angle_gamma   90.00
#
_symmetry.space_group_name_H-M   'P 1'
#
loop_
_entity.id
_entity.type
_entity.pdbx_description
1 polymer ?
#
loop_
_entity_poly.entity_id
_entity_poly.type
_entity_poly.pdbx_seq_one_letter_code
_entity_poly.pdbx_strand_id
1 'polypeptide(L)'
;MSALLSGQDITIQGGVFNNVHGDYHLHQSRRSEGFDILRRSIAAGAFHDSQDRSNPPKCFPGTREAALSRVMAWVVDEQNTHHVMWIFGPAGTGKSALAQTIAEMCFREGRLAASFFFSGFSAARRQLICTLAYQIAMSIPSVSETPRGGRIGT
;
A
#
# COMPACT_ATOMS: atom_id res chain seq x y z
N MET A 1 -27.17 -52.68 2.39
CA MET A 1 -26.87 -51.36 1.80
C MET A 1 -26.97 -50.34 2.91
N SER A 2 -25.81 -49.99 3.50
CA SER A 2 -25.69 -48.97 4.54
C SER A 2 -24.77 -47.87 4.01
N ALA A 3 -25.21 -46.62 4.13
CA ALA A 3 -24.36 -45.48 4.42
C ALA A 3 -25.26 -44.30 4.83
N LEU A 4 -25.45 -44.17 6.14
CA LEU A 4 -25.75 -42.88 6.77
C LEU A 4 -24.51 -42.00 6.64
N LEU A 5 -24.66 -40.77 6.13
CA LEU A 5 -23.66 -39.72 6.29
C LEU A 5 -24.27 -38.55 7.04
N SER A 6 -24.01 -38.58 8.34
CA SER A 6 -23.95 -37.51 9.33
C SER A 6 -23.87 -36.09 8.75
N GLY A 7 -24.92 -35.29 8.93
CA GLY A 7 -24.80 -33.83 8.96
C GLY A 7 -24.12 -33.43 10.28
N GLN A 8 -23.00 -32.73 10.21
CA GLN A 8 -22.34 -32.21 11.41
C GLN A 8 -23.15 -31.04 11.97
N ASP A 9 -23.48 -31.13 13.26
CA ASP A 9 -24.12 -30.09 14.05
C ASP A 9 -23.12 -28.94 14.26
N ILE A 10 -23.41 -27.77 13.68
CA ILE A 10 -22.56 -26.57 13.85
C ILE A 10 -23.14 -25.76 15.00
N THR A 11 -22.58 -25.96 16.19
CA THR A 11 -22.96 -25.17 17.36
C THR A 11 -22.20 -23.85 17.39
N ILE A 12 -22.87 -22.75 17.04
CA ILE A 12 -22.33 -21.39 17.22
C ILE A 12 -22.82 -20.85 18.57
N GLN A 13 -21.93 -20.73 19.56
CA GLN A 13 -22.24 -20.09 20.84
C GLN A 13 -21.66 -18.67 20.92
N GLY A 14 -22.48 -17.70 21.35
CA GLY A 14 -22.07 -16.32 21.63
C GLY A 14 -22.52 -15.26 20.61
N GLY A 15 -23.39 -15.57 19.65
CA GLY A 15 -23.95 -14.61 18.70
C GLY A 15 -25.37 -14.16 19.04
N VAL A 16 -25.72 -12.92 18.70
CA VAL A 16 -27.13 -12.47 18.67
C VAL A 16 -27.73 -12.90 17.33
N PHE A 17 -28.66 -13.85 17.36
CA PHE A 17 -29.34 -14.35 16.16
C PHE A 17 -30.56 -13.47 15.86
N ASN A 18 -30.41 -12.54 14.93
CA ASN A 18 -31.54 -11.77 14.40
C ASN A 18 -32.22 -12.59 13.29
N ASN A 19 -33.39 -13.16 13.59
CA ASN A 19 -34.23 -13.81 12.58
C ASN A 19 -35.02 -12.75 11.82
N VAL A 20 -34.59 -12.41 10.61
CA VAL A 20 -35.26 -11.42 9.76
C VAL A 20 -36.19 -12.16 8.79
N HIS A 21 -37.50 -11.93 8.92
CA HIS A 21 -38.54 -12.67 8.19
C HIS A 21 -38.82 -12.11 6.78
N GLY A 22 -37.76 -11.86 6.00
CA GLY A 22 -37.85 -11.35 4.63
C GLY A 22 -36.60 -11.65 3.81
N ASP A 23 -36.62 -11.28 2.53
CA ASP A 23 -35.49 -11.45 1.62
C ASP A 23 -34.30 -10.61 2.10
N TYR A 24 -33.35 -11.26 2.76
CA TYR A 24 -32.09 -10.64 3.10
C TYR A 24 -31.22 -10.58 1.83
N HIS A 25 -30.96 -9.37 1.33
CA HIS A 25 -29.87 -9.18 0.39
C HIS A 25 -28.56 -9.29 1.18
N LEU A 26 -27.98 -10.51 1.22
CA LEU A 26 -26.56 -10.67 1.51
C LEU A 26 -25.82 -9.92 0.40
N HIS A 27 -25.47 -8.67 0.67
CA HIS A 27 -24.44 -7.99 -0.09
C HIS A 27 -23.13 -8.69 0.28
N GLN A 28 -22.92 -9.85 -0.33
CA GLN A 28 -21.63 -10.50 -0.43
C GLN A 28 -20.81 -9.57 -1.31
N SER A 29 -20.40 -8.43 -0.75
CA SER A 29 -19.57 -7.45 -1.41
C SER A 29 -18.39 -8.23 -1.93
N ARG A 30 -18.37 -8.40 -3.26
CA ARG A 30 -17.29 -9.02 -3.99
C ARG A 30 -16.04 -8.24 -3.60
N ARG A 31 -15.32 -8.70 -2.58
CA ARG A 31 -14.10 -8.04 -2.10
C ARG A 31 -13.11 -7.80 -3.26
N SER A 32 -13.23 -8.57 -4.35
CA SER A 32 -12.45 -8.37 -5.56
C SER A 32 -12.82 -7.12 -6.37
N GLU A 33 -14.09 -6.69 -6.42
CA GLU A 33 -14.51 -5.66 -7.37
C GLU A 33 -14.02 -4.25 -6.98
N GLY A 34 -14.07 -3.89 -5.70
CA GLY A 34 -13.59 -2.60 -5.21
C GLY A 34 -12.07 -2.43 -5.31
N PHE A 35 -11.32 -3.47 -4.95
CA PHE A 35 -9.86 -3.44 -5.05
C PHE A 35 -9.39 -3.44 -6.52
N ASP A 36 -10.11 -4.13 -7.40
CA ASP A 36 -9.86 -4.08 -8.84
C ASP A 36 -10.09 -2.69 -9.44
N ILE A 37 -11.14 -1.98 -9.00
CA ILE A 37 -11.40 -0.58 -9.41
C ILE A 37 -10.26 0.32 -8.94
N LEU A 38 -9.81 0.15 -7.69
CA LEU A 38 -8.68 0.90 -7.14
C LEU A 38 -7.41 0.65 -7.97
N ARG A 39 -7.09 -0.62 -8.23
CA ARG A 39 -5.92 -1.03 -9.02
C ARG A 39 -5.93 -0.44 -10.42
N ARG A 40 -7.08 -0.35 -11.09
CA ARG A 40 -7.20 0.26 -12.44
C ARG A 40 -7.05 1.78 -12.42
N SER A 41 -7.20 2.41 -11.26
CA SER A 41 -7.23 3.86 -11.10
C SER A 41 -5.88 4.45 -10.64
N ILE A 42 -4.85 3.62 -10.43
CA ILE A 42 -3.53 4.07 -9.97
C ILE A 42 -2.66 4.62 -11.12
N ALA A 43 -1.66 5.42 -10.77
CA ALA A 43 -0.54 5.76 -11.64
C ALA A 43 0.67 4.90 -11.29
N ALA A 44 0.77 3.68 -11.85
CA ALA A 44 1.90 2.79 -11.58
C ALA A 44 3.27 3.41 -11.94
N GLY A 45 3.29 4.30 -12.95
CA GLY A 45 4.45 5.10 -13.34
C GLY A 45 4.98 6.05 -12.25
N ALA A 46 4.18 6.35 -11.22
CA ALA A 46 4.54 7.28 -10.15
C ALA A 46 5.28 6.61 -8.97
N PHE A 47 5.46 5.29 -8.97
CA PHE A 47 6.08 4.60 -7.85
C PHE A 47 7.58 4.94 -7.75
N HIS A 48 8.17 4.78 -6.57
CA HIS A 48 9.60 5.03 -6.38
C HIS A 48 10.50 4.14 -7.26
N ASP A 49 10.04 2.92 -7.58
CA ASP A 49 10.72 1.83 -8.28
C ASP A 49 10.15 1.54 -9.68
N SER A 50 9.26 2.39 -10.20
CA SER A 50 8.65 2.20 -11.51
C SER A 50 9.65 2.29 -12.66
N GLN A 51 9.53 1.40 -13.64
CA GLN A 51 10.34 1.42 -14.87
C GLN A 51 10.09 2.67 -15.73
N ASP A 52 8.90 3.27 -15.63
CA ASP A 52 8.55 4.53 -16.32
C ASP A 52 9.42 5.71 -15.88
N ARG A 53 10.12 5.56 -14.74
CA ARG A 53 11.04 6.56 -14.19
C ARG A 53 12.49 6.22 -14.47
N SER A 54 12.79 5.63 -15.62
CA SER A 54 14.12 5.15 -16.00
C SER A 54 15.23 6.13 -15.58
N ASN A 55 16.03 5.70 -14.60
CA ASN A 55 17.06 6.48 -13.90
C ASN A 55 16.53 7.71 -13.12
N PRO A 56 15.76 7.53 -12.03
CA PRO A 56 15.30 8.65 -11.24
C PRO A 56 16.50 9.36 -10.61
N PRO A 57 16.48 10.70 -10.43
CA PRO A 57 17.61 11.40 -9.84
C PRO A 57 17.83 10.89 -8.42
N LYS A 58 19.07 10.63 -8.03
CA LYS A 58 19.45 10.18 -6.67
C LYS A 58 20.58 11.05 -6.15
N CYS A 59 20.69 11.15 -4.83
CA CYS A 59 21.90 11.68 -4.21
C CYS A 59 23.08 10.76 -4.54
N PHE A 60 24.20 11.35 -4.97
CA PHE A 60 25.44 10.60 -5.14
C PHE A 60 25.97 10.15 -3.77
N PRO A 61 26.64 8.99 -3.68
CA PRO A 61 27.29 8.55 -2.45
C PRO A 61 28.20 9.64 -1.88
N GLY A 62 28.19 9.83 -0.56
CA GLY A 62 28.97 10.87 0.11
C GLY A 62 28.42 12.29 -0.02
N THR A 63 27.29 12.49 -0.72
CA THR A 63 26.67 13.82 -0.86
C THR A 63 25.40 13.95 -0.03
N ARG A 64 25.15 15.15 0.49
CA ARG A 64 23.94 15.49 1.28
C ARG A 64 23.68 14.57 2.47
N GLU A 65 24.71 13.96 3.03
CA GLU A 65 24.61 13.02 4.15
C GLU A 65 23.92 13.66 5.37
N ALA A 66 24.23 14.93 5.67
CA ALA A 66 23.58 15.66 6.75
C ALA A 66 22.06 15.80 6.53
N ALA A 67 21.62 16.05 5.29
CA ALA A 67 20.20 16.16 4.96
C ALA A 67 19.52 14.78 4.99
N LEU A 68 20.15 13.76 4.41
CA LEU A 68 19.66 12.38 4.46
C LEU A 68 19.49 11.90 5.90
N SER A 69 20.53 12.09 6.73
CA SER A 69 20.54 11.70 8.14
C SER A 69 19.46 12.42 8.92
N ARG A 70 19.26 13.72 8.67
CA ARG A 70 18.19 14.51 9.31
C ARG A 70 16.80 13.98 8.97
N VAL A 71 16.54 13.66 7.71
CA VAL A 71 15.23 13.11 7.29
C VAL A 71 15.03 11.72 7.88
N MET A 72 16.05 10.84 7.82
CA MET A 72 15.94 9.50 8.39
C MET A 72 15.77 9.51 9.91
N ALA A 73 16.47 10.41 10.63
CA ALA A 73 16.27 10.59 12.07
C ALA A 73 14.83 10.96 12.40
N TRP A 74 14.20 11.82 11.58
CA TRP A 74 12.78 12.16 11.73
C TRP A 74 11.84 10.98 11.41
N VAL A 75 12.20 10.12 10.44
CA VAL A 75 11.41 8.93 10.07
C VAL A 75 11.41 7.86 11.16
N VAL A 76 12.53 7.68 11.87
CA VAL A 76 12.67 6.62 12.89
C VAL A 76 12.29 7.07 14.30
N ASP A 77 12.07 8.37 14.51
CA ASP A 77 11.67 8.91 15.81
C ASP A 77 10.19 8.60 16.10
N GLU A 78 9.95 7.60 16.93
CA GLU A 78 8.60 7.18 17.36
C GLU A 78 7.89 8.21 18.26
N GLN A 79 8.64 9.13 18.88
CA GLN A 79 8.08 10.19 19.75
C GLN A 79 7.67 11.44 18.96
N ASN A 80 7.98 11.46 17.67
CA ASN A 80 7.72 12.60 16.82
C ASN A 80 6.23 12.76 16.52
N THR A 81 5.66 13.88 16.95
CA THR A 81 4.25 14.22 16.73
C THR A 81 3.99 14.90 15.39
N HIS A 82 5.03 15.24 14.63
CA HIS A 82 4.90 15.86 13.32
C HIS A 82 4.79 14.77 12.25
N HIS A 83 3.66 14.70 11.53
CA HIS A 83 3.42 13.68 10.51
C HIS A 83 3.77 14.11 9.07
N VAL A 84 4.14 15.38 8.89
CA VAL A 84 4.48 15.94 7.57
C VAL A 84 5.81 16.68 7.66
N MET A 85 6.76 16.28 6.83
CA MET A 85 8.00 17.04 6.60
C MET A 85 7.96 17.72 5.22
N TRP A 86 8.19 19.02 5.21
CA TRP A 86 8.31 19.80 3.96
C TRP A 86 9.78 20.11 3.64
N ILE A 87 10.26 19.65 2.48
CA ILE A 87 11.63 19.91 1.99
C ILE A 87 11.58 21.02 0.94
N PHE A 88 12.20 22.17 1.23
CA PHE A 88 12.22 23.35 0.36
C PHE A 88 13.64 23.83 0.05
N GLY A 89 13.76 24.65 -0.98
CA GLY A 89 15.03 25.23 -1.41
C GLY A 89 15.01 25.61 -2.90
N PRO A 90 16.04 26.33 -3.38
CA PRO A 90 16.12 26.82 -4.76
C PRO A 90 15.94 25.73 -5.82
N ALA A 91 15.51 26.11 -7.02
CA ALA A 91 15.46 25.17 -8.16
C ALA A 91 16.85 24.56 -8.44
N GLY A 92 16.90 23.34 -8.94
CA GLY A 92 18.18 22.66 -9.24
C GLY A 92 18.95 22.11 -8.04
N THR A 93 18.57 22.42 -6.80
CA THR A 93 19.21 21.88 -5.58
C THR A 93 18.95 20.40 -5.30
N GLY A 94 18.38 19.67 -6.27
CA GLY A 94 18.17 18.22 -6.23
C GLY A 94 17.27 17.71 -5.11
N LYS A 95 16.28 18.49 -4.66
CA LYS A 95 15.26 18.04 -3.68
C LYS A 95 14.59 16.72 -4.09
N SER A 96 14.24 16.57 -5.37
CA SER A 96 13.68 15.32 -5.89
C SER A 96 14.67 14.15 -5.80
N ALA A 97 15.97 14.43 -5.92
CA ALA A 97 17.01 13.43 -5.74
C ALA A 97 17.13 12.97 -4.28
N LEU A 98 17.01 13.91 -3.34
CA LEU A 98 16.96 13.61 -1.91
C LEU A 98 15.72 12.76 -1.58
N ALA A 99 14.54 13.14 -2.07
CA ALA A 99 13.30 12.40 -1.85
C ALA A 99 13.36 10.97 -2.44
N GLN A 100 13.94 10.81 -3.63
CA GLN A 100 14.15 9.49 -4.23
C GLN A 100 15.06 8.62 -3.36
N THR A 101 16.20 9.16 -2.93
CA THR A 101 17.14 8.41 -2.07
C THR A 101 16.50 8.01 -0.75
N ILE A 102 15.74 8.91 -0.11
CA ILE A 102 15.00 8.59 1.14
C ILE A 102 13.96 7.49 0.91
N ALA A 103 13.20 7.55 -0.18
CA ALA A 103 12.21 6.52 -0.50
C ALA A 103 12.88 5.14 -0.65
N GLU A 104 14.01 5.06 -1.35
CA GLU A 104 14.77 3.82 -1.52
C GLU A 104 15.36 3.29 -0.20
N MET A 105 15.83 4.18 0.68
CA MET A 105 16.30 3.80 2.02
C MET A 105 15.14 3.22 2.85
N CYS A 106 14.01 3.93 2.91
CA CYS A 106 12.83 3.48 3.63
C CYS A 106 12.28 2.16 3.07
N PHE A 107 12.31 1.96 1.75
CA PHE A 107 11.91 0.70 1.13
C PHE A 107 12.82 -0.46 1.56
N ARG A 108 14.15 -0.25 1.50
CA ARG A 108 15.14 -1.25 1.93
C ARG A 108 15.00 -1.63 3.41
N GLU A 109 14.62 -0.67 4.25
CA GLU A 109 14.38 -0.88 5.68
C GLU A 109 12.97 -1.42 6.01
N GLY A 110 12.12 -1.66 5.00
CA GLY A 110 10.75 -2.15 5.22
C GLY A 110 9.81 -1.11 5.86
N ARG A 111 10.14 0.18 5.77
CA ARG A 111 9.40 1.30 6.39
C ARG A 111 8.55 2.09 5.40
N LEU A 112 8.80 1.95 4.09
CA LEU A 112 8.05 2.68 3.07
C LEU A 112 6.67 2.05 2.85
N ALA A 113 5.61 2.69 3.33
CA ALA A 113 4.24 2.25 3.08
C ALA A 113 3.75 2.58 1.66
N ALA A 114 4.09 3.78 1.15
CA ALA A 114 3.74 4.22 -0.19
C ALA A 114 4.63 5.37 -0.66
N SER A 115 4.68 5.56 -1.99
CA SER A 115 5.42 6.64 -2.64
C SER A 115 4.67 7.17 -3.85
N PHE A 116 4.86 8.45 -4.18
CA PHE A 116 4.27 9.04 -5.37
C PHE A 116 5.17 10.15 -5.93
N PHE A 117 5.70 9.94 -7.12
CA PHE A 117 6.56 10.86 -7.83
C PHE A 117 5.89 11.31 -9.13
N PHE A 118 5.90 12.62 -9.37
CA PHE A 118 5.36 13.21 -10.58
C PHE A 118 6.16 14.45 -10.99
N SER A 119 6.20 14.72 -12.30
CA SER A 119 6.72 15.95 -12.87
C SER A 119 5.56 16.81 -13.35
N GLY A 120 5.64 18.13 -13.12
CA GLY A 120 4.77 19.12 -13.78
C GLY A 120 3.29 18.73 -13.88
N PHE A 121 2.60 19.23 -14.89
CA PHE A 121 1.17 19.01 -15.15
C PHE A 121 0.80 17.58 -15.60
N SER A 122 1.47 16.55 -15.08
CA SER A 122 1.13 15.17 -15.41
C SER A 122 -0.30 14.83 -14.97
N ALA A 123 -1.03 14.12 -15.83
CA ALA A 123 -2.36 13.60 -15.51
C ALA A 123 -2.36 12.70 -14.26
N ALA A 124 -1.21 12.08 -13.98
CA ALA A 124 -0.98 11.22 -12.81
C ALA A 124 -1.34 11.90 -11.48
N ARG A 125 -1.23 13.23 -11.35
CA ARG A 125 -1.59 13.96 -10.12
C ARG A 125 -3.00 13.64 -9.62
N ARG A 126 -3.95 13.41 -10.53
CA ARG A 126 -5.35 13.08 -10.20
C ARG A 126 -5.48 11.70 -9.55
N GLN A 127 -4.47 10.85 -9.70
CA GLN A 127 -4.42 9.47 -9.23
C GLN A 127 -3.62 9.33 -7.93
N LEU A 128 -3.14 10.43 -7.33
CA LEU A 128 -2.33 10.43 -6.10
C LEU A 128 -2.97 9.59 -4.99
N ILE A 129 -4.23 9.90 -4.65
CA ILE A 129 -4.93 9.24 -3.54
C ILE A 129 -5.12 7.74 -3.81
N CYS A 130 -5.62 7.38 -5.01
CA CYS A 130 -5.80 5.99 -5.40
C CYS A 130 -4.48 5.21 -5.37
N THR A 131 -3.40 5.84 -5.83
CA THR A 131 -2.07 5.22 -5.90
C THR A 131 -1.48 4.99 -4.51
N LEU A 132 -1.62 5.94 -3.58
CA LEU A 132 -1.17 5.78 -2.21
C LEU A 132 -2.02 4.73 -1.47
N ALA A 133 -3.35 4.79 -1.60
CA ALA A 133 -4.25 3.83 -0.97
C ALA A 133 -3.97 2.40 -1.42
N TYR A 134 -3.71 2.19 -2.72
CA TYR A 134 -3.33 0.89 -3.26
C TYR A 134 -2.01 0.37 -2.69
N GLN A 135 -0.96 1.21 -2.65
CA GLN A 135 0.33 0.82 -2.08
C GLN A 135 0.24 0.48 -0.59
N ILE A 136 -0.48 1.29 0.20
CA ILE A 136 -0.70 1.03 1.63
C ILE A 136 -1.48 -0.27 1.84
N ALA A 137 -2.52 -0.52 1.05
CA ALA A 137 -3.27 -1.76 1.12
C ALA A 137 -2.38 -2.98 0.82
N MET A 138 -1.43 -2.85 -0.12
CA MET A 138 -0.47 -3.91 -0.43
C MET A 138 0.64 -4.08 0.61
N SER A 139 0.96 -3.06 1.41
CA SER A 139 2.01 -3.14 2.43
C SER A 139 1.54 -3.82 3.73
N ILE A 140 0.23 -4.04 3.90
CA ILE A 140 -0.35 -4.72 5.07
C ILE A 140 -0.52 -6.22 4.75
N PRO A 141 0.15 -7.14 5.48
CA PRO A 141 0.14 -8.58 5.19
C PRO A 141 -1.26 -9.20 5.12
N SER A 142 -2.17 -8.81 6.02
CA SER A 142 -3.53 -9.35 6.11
C SER A 142 -4.44 -8.99 4.94
N VAL A 143 -4.09 -7.97 4.15
CA VAL A 143 -4.84 -7.56 2.95
C VAL A 143 -4.36 -8.31 1.71
N SER A 144 -3.12 -8.80 1.72
CA SER A 144 -2.52 -9.57 0.62
C SER A 144 -2.86 -11.06 0.61
N GLU A 145 -3.48 -11.58 1.67
CA GLU A 145 -3.99 -12.96 1.73
C GLU A 145 -5.30 -13.08 0.96
N THR A 146 -5.20 -13.00 -0.37
CA THR A 146 -6.16 -13.72 -1.21
C THR A 146 -5.92 -15.21 -0.93
N PRO A 147 -6.94 -16.00 -0.51
CA PRO A 147 -6.79 -17.43 -0.33
C PRO A 147 -6.23 -18.03 -1.61
N ARG A 148 -4.94 -18.38 -1.62
CA ARG A 148 -4.36 -19.14 -2.71
C ARG A 148 -5.07 -20.49 -2.66
N GLY A 149 -5.99 -20.68 -3.61
CA GLY A 149 -6.68 -21.95 -3.82
C GLY A 149 -5.66 -23.08 -3.70
N GLY A 150 -5.96 -24.02 -2.80
CA GLY A 150 -5.08 -25.13 -2.48
C GLY A 150 -4.63 -25.82 -3.75
N ARG A 151 -3.30 -25.89 -3.93
CA ARG A 151 -2.70 -26.89 -4.79
C ARG A 151 -2.99 -28.25 -4.16
N ILE A 152 -4.00 -28.94 -4.69
CA ILE A 152 -4.18 -30.37 -4.48
C ILE A 152 -3.03 -31.04 -5.24
N GLY A 153 -2.02 -31.46 -4.50
CA GLY A 153 -1.05 -32.43 -4.99
C GLY A 153 -1.60 -33.83 -4.75
N THR A 154 -1.86 -34.55 -5.84
CA THR A 154 -1.67 -36.00 -5.98
C THR A 154 -1.33 -36.26 -7.45
#